data_AF-A0AA44MRK8-F1
#
_entry.id   AF-A0AA44MRK8-F1
#
_cell.length_a   1.000
_cell.length_b   1.000
_cell.length_c   1.000
_cell.angle_alpha   90.00
_cell.angle_beta   90.00
_cell.angle_gamma   90.00
#
_symmetry.space_group_name_H-M   'P 1'
#
loop_
_entity.id
_entity.type
_entity.pdbx_description
1 polymer ?
#
loop_
_entity_poly.entity_id
_entity_poly.type
_entity_poly.pdbx_seq_one_letter_code
_entity_poly.pdbx_strand_id
1 'polypeptide(L)'
;RVCSTAVGWNFGDGHLHNEQLIAAMQQRCGFQPGEVRVVLLDAQPIHRQTQEYRLVDAATGEFERGYVRVADMVNRQPWDDDVPVHVLPG
;
A
#
# COMPACT_ATOMS: atom_id res chain seq x y z
N ARG A 1 4.05 -8.30 4.71
CA ARG A 1 4.65 -9.65 4.61
C ARG A 1 3.69 -10.72 4.06
N VAL A 2 2.57 -10.31 3.46
CA VAL A 2 1.56 -11.26 2.95
C VAL A 2 2.01 -11.91 1.63
N CYS A 3 2.53 -11.11 0.70
CA CYS A 3 3.07 -11.58 -0.59
C CYS A 3 4.15 -12.65 -0.42
N SER A 4 5.13 -12.41 0.46
CA SER A 4 6.22 -13.34 0.73
C SER A 4 5.76 -14.72 1.19
N THR A 5 4.70 -14.77 1.99
CA THR A 5 4.12 -16.02 2.50
C THR A 5 3.22 -16.67 1.46
N ALA A 6 2.44 -15.88 0.71
CA ALA A 6 1.54 -16.38 -0.33
C ALA A 6 2.28 -16.89 -1.58
N VAL A 7 3.39 -16.25 -1.96
CA VAL A 7 4.17 -16.56 -3.17
C VAL A 7 5.32 -17.54 -2.87
N GLY A 8 5.73 -17.68 -1.61
CA GLY A 8 6.83 -18.55 -1.21
C GLY A 8 8.22 -18.05 -1.63
N TRP A 9 8.31 -16.80 -2.07
CA TRP A 9 9.53 -16.15 -2.56
C TRP A 9 9.62 -14.73 -2.01
N ASN A 10 10.79 -14.34 -1.49
CA ASN A 10 11.07 -12.99 -1.02
C ASN A 10 12.13 -12.36 -1.92
N PHE A 11 11.74 -11.59 -2.92
CA PHE A 11 12.65 -10.66 -3.57
C PHE A 11 12.06 -9.26 -3.52
N GLY A 12 12.92 -8.28 -3.23
CA GLY A 12 12.60 -6.87 -3.00
C GLY A 12 12.21 -6.10 -4.26
N ASP A 13 11.50 -6.75 -5.18
CA ASP A 13 10.96 -6.09 -6.35
C ASP A 13 9.50 -5.70 -6.09
N GLY A 14 9.27 -4.41 -5.89
CA GLY A 14 7.93 -3.84 -5.67
C GLY A 14 6.95 -4.15 -6.81
N HIS A 15 7.44 -4.58 -7.97
CA HIS A 15 6.64 -4.97 -9.14
C HIS A 15 5.70 -6.17 -8.90
N LEU A 16 6.00 -7.02 -7.91
CA LEU A 16 5.17 -8.20 -7.57
C LEU A 16 4.08 -7.92 -6.52
N HIS A 17 3.96 -6.68 -6.03
CA HIS A 17 3.15 -6.34 -4.86
C HIS A 17 1.95 -5.44 -5.17
N ASN A 18 1.51 -5.34 -6.43
CA ASN A 18 0.41 -4.46 -6.81
C ASN A 18 -0.98 -5.14 -6.68
N GLU A 19 -2.01 -4.43 -7.11
CA GLU A 19 -3.41 -4.81 -7.05
C GLU A 19 -3.73 -6.13 -7.78
N GLN A 20 -2.93 -6.54 -8.77
CA GLN A 20 -3.09 -7.83 -9.46
C GLN A 20 -2.83 -9.01 -8.52
N LEU A 21 -1.84 -8.90 -7.63
CA LEU A 21 -1.59 -9.92 -6.62
C LEU A 21 -2.76 -9.95 -5.62
N ILE A 22 -3.24 -8.79 -5.20
CA ILE A 22 -4.37 -8.67 -4.27
C ILE A 22 -5.62 -9.33 -4.87
N ALA A 23 -5.92 -9.04 -6.15
CA ALA A 23 -7.03 -9.65 -6.87
C ALA A 23 -6.86 -11.18 -6.99
N ALA A 24 -5.65 -11.66 -7.32
CA ALA A 24 -5.37 -13.08 -7.42
C ALA A 24 -5.52 -13.81 -6.06
N MET A 25 -5.13 -13.16 -4.96
CA MET A 25 -5.34 -13.67 -3.62
C MET A 25 -6.83 -13.72 -3.27
N GLN A 26 -7.58 -12.63 -3.52
CA GLN A 26 -9.01 -12.61 -3.25
C GLN A 26 -9.75 -13.71 -4.01
N GLN A 27 -9.42 -13.92 -5.28
CA GLN A 27 -10.00 -14.98 -6.11
C GLN A 27 -9.83 -16.38 -5.50
N ARG A 28 -8.72 -16.63 -4.79
CA ARG A 28 -8.37 -17.96 -4.26
C ARG A 28 -8.84 -18.16 -2.82
N CYS A 29 -8.84 -17.10 -2.02
CA CYS A 29 -9.07 -17.18 -0.58
C CYS A 29 -10.47 -16.70 -0.17
N GLY A 30 -11.12 -15.84 -0.96
CA GLY A 30 -12.46 -15.34 -0.69
C GLY A 30 -12.55 -14.57 0.63
N PHE A 31 -11.62 -13.63 0.87
CA PHE A 31 -11.59 -12.85 2.10
C PHE A 31 -12.88 -12.03 2.28
N GLN A 32 -13.26 -11.84 3.54
CA GLN A 32 -14.34 -10.93 3.93
C GLN A 32 -13.86 -9.48 3.96
N PRO A 33 -14.77 -8.48 3.85
CA PRO A 33 -14.42 -7.07 4.01
C PRO A 33 -13.67 -6.81 5.32
N GLY A 34 -12.50 -6.16 5.24
CA GLY A 34 -11.64 -5.84 6.39
C GLY A 34 -10.68 -6.94 6.83
N GLU A 35 -10.79 -8.15 6.28
CA GLU A 35 -9.94 -9.28 6.67
C GLU A 35 -8.49 -9.13 6.17
N VAL A 36 -8.31 -8.58 4.97
CA VAL A 36 -6.99 -8.26 4.41
C VAL A 36 -6.98 -6.86 3.84
N ARG A 37 -6.18 -5.97 4.44
CA ARG A 37 -5.90 -4.62 3.94
C ARG A 37 -4.44 -4.43 3.62
N VAL A 38 -4.18 -3.73 2.53
CA VAL A 38 -2.84 -3.51 1.97
C VAL A 38 -2.62 -2.01 1.83
N VAL A 39 -1.48 -1.56 2.35
CA VAL A 39 -0.93 -0.23 2.10
C VAL A 39 0.08 -0.36 0.96
N LEU A 40 -0.20 0.29 -0.16
CA LEU A 40 0.72 0.43 -1.28
C LEU A 40 1.33 1.82 -1.18
N LEU A 41 2.66 1.91 -1.11
CA LEU A 41 3.40 3.17 -1.06
C LEU A 41 4.42 3.15 -2.19
N ASP A 42 4.22 4.02 -3.17
CA ASP A 42 5.08 4.10 -4.35
C ASP A 42 6.37 4.86 -4.01
N ALA A 43 7.46 4.49 -4.69
CA ALA A 43 8.73 5.19 -4.54
C ALA A 43 8.60 6.67 -4.93
N GLN A 44 9.38 7.52 -4.26
CA GLN A 44 9.41 8.95 -4.53
C GLN A 44 9.87 9.21 -5.98
N PRO A 45 9.09 9.92 -6.81
CA PRO A 45 9.56 10.39 -8.11
C PRO A 45 10.75 11.34 -7.93
N ILE A 46 11.80 11.21 -8.74
CA ILE A 46 13.09 11.93 -8.57
C ILE A 46 12.92 13.45 -8.38
N HIS A 47 11.91 14.05 -9.02
CA HIS A 47 11.66 15.49 -9.03
C HIS A 47 10.49 15.94 -8.14
N ARG A 48 9.91 15.05 -7.33
CA ARG A 48 8.76 15.37 -6.45
C ARG A 48 9.10 14.99 -5.02
N GLN A 49 8.80 15.88 -4.07
CA GLN A 49 9.03 15.64 -2.64
C GLN A 49 7.87 14.90 -1.97
N THR A 50 7.21 14.02 -2.72
CA THR A 50 6.02 13.28 -2.31
C THR A 50 6.12 11.81 -2.69
N GLN A 51 5.47 10.94 -1.91
CA GLN A 51 5.20 9.55 -2.27
C GLN A 51 3.70 9.37 -2.38
N GLU A 52 3.26 8.66 -3.42
CA GLU A 52 1.85 8.32 -3.63
C GLU A 52 1.52 7.05 -2.86
N TYR A 53 0.33 6.99 -2.29
CA TYR A 53 -0.15 5.81 -1.59
C TYR A 53 -1.54 5.40 -2.07
N ARG A 54 -1.85 4.11 -1.94
CA ARG A 54 -3.17 3.53 -2.13
C ARG A 54 -3.48 2.58 -0.99
N LEU A 55 -4.71 2.63 -0.49
CA LEU A 55 -5.25 1.71 0.49
C LEU A 55 -6.25 0.79 -0.18
N VAL A 56 -5.97 -0.51 -0.13
CA VAL A 56 -6.74 -1.54 -0.81
C VAL A 56 -7.20 -2.57 0.20
N ASP A 57 -8.49 -2.85 0.19
CA ASP A 57 -9.08 -3.99 0.84
C ASP A 57 -9.24 -5.13 -0.18
N ALA A 58 -8.80 -6.34 0.14
CA ALA A 58 -8.80 -7.43 -0.83
C ALA A 58 -10.20 -7.80 -1.32
N ALA A 59 -11.23 -7.62 -0.48
CA ALA A 59 -12.61 -7.97 -0.81
C ALA A 59 -13.37 -6.84 -1.49
N THR A 60 -13.07 -5.58 -1.14
CA THR A 60 -13.84 -4.40 -1.57
C THR A 60 -13.10 -3.48 -2.54
N GLY A 61 -11.80 -3.69 -2.74
CA GLY A 61 -10.97 -2.92 -3.66
C GLY A 61 -10.31 -1.71 -3.02
N GLU A 62 -9.83 -0.79 -3.86
CA GLU A 62 -9.25 0.49 -3.41
C GLU A 62 -10.32 1.36 -2.76
N PHE A 63 -10.06 1.84 -1.56
CA PHE A 63 -10.98 2.71 -0.81
C PHE A 63 -10.38 4.08 -0.49
N GLU A 64 -9.07 4.26 -0.66
CA GLU A 64 -8.41 5.56 -0.48
C GLU A 64 -7.14 5.64 -1.34
N ARG A 65 -6.88 6.84 -1.86
CA ARG A 65 -5.62 7.20 -2.52
C ARG A 65 -5.21 8.59 -2.11
N GLY A 66 -3.91 8.80 -2.02
CA GLY A 66 -3.38 10.11 -1.68
C GLY A 66 -1.87 10.20 -1.88
N TYR A 67 -1.29 11.20 -1.25
CA TYR A 67 0.15 11.32 -1.15
C TYR A 67 0.59 11.81 0.24
N VAL A 68 1.85 11.54 0.56
CA VAL A 68 2.55 12.04 1.74
C VAL A 68 3.76 12.85 1.31
N ARG A 69 4.13 13.86 2.10
CA ARG A 69 5.41 14.57 1.91
C ARG A 69 6.52 13.77 2.54
N VAL A 70 7.61 13.55 1.80
CA VAL A 70 8.75 12.75 2.30
C VAL A 70 9.37 13.36 3.56
N ALA A 71 9.45 14.69 3.61
CA ALA A 71 9.97 15.40 4.77
C ALA A 71 9.14 15.17 6.05
N ASP A 72 7.83 14.93 5.91
CA ASP A 72 6.96 14.63 7.06
C ASP A 72 7.25 13.24 7.62
N MET A 73 7.61 12.27 6.77
CA MET A 73 7.98 10.92 7.22
C MET A 73 9.39 10.85 7.83
N VAL A 74 10.36 11.58 7.27
CA VAL A 74 11.77 11.50 7.72
C VAL A 74 11.98 11.98 9.16
N ASN A 75 11.18 12.94 9.62
CA ASN A 75 11.34 13.54 10.94
C ASN A 75 10.54 12.83 12.04
N ARG A 76 9.87 11.72 11.73
CA ARG A 76 8.96 11.00 12.62
C ARG A 76 9.44 9.57 12.87
N GLN A 77 9.01 8.99 13.99
CA GLN A 77 9.26 7.60 14.27
C GLN A 77 8.31 6.70 13.45
N PRO A 78 8.72 5.46 13.11
CA PRO A 78 7.88 4.55 12.32
C PRO A 78 6.54 4.14 12.96
N TRP A 79 6.35 4.43 14.25
CA TRP A 79 5.12 4.15 15.00
C TRP A 79 4.28 5.41 15.28
N ASP A 80 4.73 6.58 14.84
CA ASP A 80 3.95 7.81 14.94
C ASP A 80 2.83 7.77 13.89
N ASP A 81 1.58 7.85 14.34
CA ASP A 81 0.37 7.68 13.52
C ASP A 81 -0.22 9.02 13.04
N ASP A 82 0.41 10.14 13.37
CA ASP A 82 -0.04 11.50 13.05
C ASP A 82 0.61 12.10 11.79
N VAL A 83 1.22 11.26 10.94
CA VAL A 83 1.84 11.68 9.68
C VAL A 83 0.79 12.36 8.80
N PRO A 84 1.00 13.63 8.37
CA PRO A 84 0.07 14.29 7.46
C PRO A 84 -0.07 13.56 6.13
N VAL A 85 -1.29 13.14 5.80
CA VAL A 85 -1.67 12.57 4.50
C VAL A 85 -2.54 13.54 3.70
N HIS A 86 -2.42 13.51 2.39
CA HIS A 86 -3.21 14.31 1.46
C HIS A 86 -4.05 13.40 0.58
N VAL A 87 -5.31 13.21 0.96
CA VAL A 87 -6.27 12.37 0.23
C VAL A 87 -6.67 13.04 -1.09
N LEU A 88 -6.61 12.29 -2.19
CA LEU A 88 -7.07 12.74 -3.49
C LEU A 88 -8.58 12.45 -3.64
N PRO A 89 -9.32 13.28 -4.37
CA PRO A 89 -10.72 12.97 -4.70
C PRO A 89 -10.80 11.67 -5.50
N GLY A 90 -11.80 10.84 -5.17
CA GLY A 90 -12.16 9.62 -5.89
C GLY A 90 -12.98 9.86 -7.14
#